data_AF-A0A942GAZ3-F1
#
_entry.id   AF-A0A942GAZ3-F1
#
_cell.length_a   1.000
_cell.length_b   1.000
_cell.length_c   1.000
_cell.angle_alpha   90.00
_cell.angle_beta   90.00
_cell.angle_gamma   90.00
#
_symmetry.space_group_name_H-M   'P 1'
#
loop_
_entity.id
_entity.type
_entity.pdbx_description
1 polymer ?
#
loop_
_entity_poly.entity_id
_entity_poly.type
_entity_poly.pdbx_seq_one_letter_code
_entity_poly.pdbx_strand_id
1 'polypeptide(L)'
;MTGLLSLLSPFVAVEQAIPASHPAAWLAVPLGLLFFSGSVYVLLWSNYGARKGAAIYGVAFFGFGLLIGLFWWFGGPGIPPYLGITHFPGGDNTQFAEDWHPFEPGSERADFFTADDGEAEFVSLEEYLGLQGQDEETVQADPAYANLAGSTQAATEDMRGAFLPIDANGV
;
A
#
# COMPACT_ATOMS: atom_id res chain seq x y z
N MET A 1 -21.08 18.84 38.96
CA MET A 1 -19.63 19.02 38.75
C MET A 1 -19.23 18.29 37.47
N THR A 2 -19.72 18.78 36.33
CA THR A 2 -19.75 18.02 35.06
C THR A 2 -19.44 18.96 33.90
N GLY A 3 -18.38 19.77 34.04
CA GLY A 3 -18.09 20.85 33.08
C GLY A 3 -16.62 21.13 32.79
N LEU A 4 -15.68 20.59 33.58
CA LEU A 4 -14.24 20.86 33.39
C LEU A 4 -13.46 19.69 32.78
N LEU A 5 -13.97 18.46 32.86
CA LEU A 5 -13.30 17.29 32.29
C LEU A 5 -13.57 17.11 30.77
N SER A 6 -14.62 17.72 30.22
CA SER A 6 -14.94 17.64 28.79
C SER A 6 -14.03 18.49 27.90
N LEU A 7 -13.30 19.46 28.48
CA LEU A 7 -12.38 20.34 27.75
C LEU A 7 -10.97 19.76 27.60
N LEU A 8 -10.67 18.65 28.30
CA LEU A 8 -9.38 17.95 28.21
C LEU A 8 -9.43 16.74 27.25
N SER A 9 -10.58 16.51 26.61
CA SER A 9 -10.81 15.33 25.76
C SER A 9 -10.15 15.32 24.36
N PRO A 10 -9.50 16.36 23.80
CA PRO A 10 -8.84 16.20 22.49
C PRO A 10 -7.40 15.68 22.59
N PHE A 11 -6.88 15.39 23.78
CA PHE A 11 -5.48 14.95 23.96
C PHE A 11 -5.29 13.47 24.27
N VAL A 12 -6.36 12.70 24.43
CA VAL A 12 -6.27 11.24 24.51
C VAL A 12 -6.45 10.72 23.09
N ALA A 13 -5.35 10.25 22.50
CA ALA A 13 -5.34 9.59 21.21
C ALA A 13 -6.39 8.48 21.20
N VAL A 14 -7.53 8.77 20.58
CA VAL A 14 -8.51 7.76 20.19
C VAL A 14 -7.80 6.88 19.18
N GLU A 15 -7.78 5.57 19.43
CA GLU A 15 -7.18 4.50 18.61
C GLU A 15 -7.91 4.31 17.26
N GLN A 16 -8.60 5.34 16.77
CA GLN A 16 -9.05 5.46 15.39
C GLN A 16 -7.90 6.11 14.63
N ALA A 17 -7.26 5.33 13.76
CA ALA A 17 -6.31 5.84 12.79
C ALA A 17 -6.89 7.11 12.14
N ILE A 18 -6.25 8.26 12.37
CA ILE A 18 -6.65 9.52 11.74
C ILE A 18 -6.59 9.28 10.23
N PRO A 19 -7.69 9.46 9.47
CA PRO A 19 -7.69 9.21 8.03
C PRO A 19 -6.57 10.00 7.34
N ALA A 20 -5.94 9.42 6.32
CA ALA A 20 -4.85 10.06 5.59
C ALA A 20 -5.24 11.40 4.93
N SER A 21 -6.55 11.66 4.74
CA SER A 21 -7.11 12.90 4.23
C SER A 21 -7.31 13.99 5.29
N HIS A 22 -7.14 13.67 6.58
CA HIS A 22 -7.35 14.63 7.66
C HIS A 22 -6.18 15.62 7.74
N PRO A 23 -6.43 16.94 7.92
CA PRO A 23 -5.35 17.95 7.92
C PRO A 23 -4.31 17.71 9.02
N ALA A 24 -4.69 17.12 10.15
CA ALA A 24 -3.73 16.75 11.19
C ALA A 24 -2.72 15.69 10.73
N ALA A 25 -3.11 14.75 9.86
CA ALA A 25 -2.18 13.75 9.32
C ALA A 25 -1.11 14.40 8.43
N TRP A 26 -1.52 15.39 7.62
CA TRP A 26 -0.59 16.15 6.77
C TRP A 26 0.36 17.02 7.57
N LEU A 27 -0.10 17.57 8.70
CA LEU A 27 0.70 18.45 9.56
C LEU A 27 1.54 17.70 10.59
N ALA A 28 1.21 16.45 10.92
CA ALA A 28 1.89 15.69 11.97
C ALA A 28 3.40 15.56 11.69
N VAL A 29 3.78 15.22 10.46
CA VAL A 29 5.18 15.06 10.06
C VAL A 29 5.96 16.38 10.10
N PRO A 30 5.53 17.47 9.43
CA PRO A 30 6.28 18.73 9.48
C PRO A 30 6.31 19.35 10.88
N LEU A 31 5.24 19.24 11.67
CA LEU A 31 5.23 19.70 13.06
C LEU A 31 6.18 18.86 13.93
N GLY A 32 6.16 17.53 13.76
CA GLY A 32 7.07 16.63 14.46
C GLY A 32 8.53 16.98 14.19
N LEU A 33 8.88 17.18 12.91
CA LEU A 33 10.21 17.65 12.51
C LEU A 33 10.55 19.00 13.13
N LEU A 34 9.64 19.98 13.06
CA LEU A 34 9.86 21.32 13.60
C LEU A 34 10.10 21.30 15.13
N PHE A 35 9.27 20.59 15.89
CA PHE A 35 9.39 20.55 17.34
C PHE A 35 10.59 19.73 17.80
N PHE A 36 10.81 18.57 17.20
CA PHE A 36 11.96 17.74 17.53
C PHE A 36 13.26 18.47 17.21
N SER A 37 13.40 18.95 15.98
CA SER A 37 14.64 19.57 15.52
C SER A 37 14.86 20.95 16.15
N GLY A 38 13.79 21.72 16.33
CA GLY A 38 13.81 23.00 17.02
C GLY A 38 14.20 22.88 18.49
N SER A 39 13.67 21.89 19.21
CA SER A 39 14.03 21.67 20.62
C SER A 39 15.51 21.30 20.79
N VAL A 40 16.04 20.43 19.93
CA VAL A 40 17.47 20.08 19.91
C VAL A 40 18.33 21.32 19.63
N TYR A 41 17.96 22.14 18.64
CA TYR A 41 18.70 23.36 18.34
C TYR A 41 18.68 24.36 19.49
N VAL A 42 17.53 24.57 20.14
CA VAL A 42 17.40 25.48 21.30
C VAL A 42 18.26 25.00 22.47
N LEU A 43 18.31 23.69 22.73
CA LEU A 43 19.20 23.12 23.75
C LEU A 43 20.68 23.34 23.42
N LEU A 44 21.08 23.12 22.16
CA LEU A 44 22.44 23.38 21.71
C LEU A 44 22.80 24.87 21.79
N TRP A 45 21.86 25.74 21.42
CA TRP A 45 22.03 27.19 21.55
C TRP A 45 22.20 27.60 23.01
N SER A 46 21.36 27.10 23.92
CA SER A 46 21.44 27.42 25.35
C SER A 46 22.77 26.99 25.99
N ASN A 47 23.36 25.88 25.53
CA ASN A 47 24.60 25.34 26.12
C ASN A 47 25.89 25.87 25.46
N TYR A 48 25.89 26.02 24.13
CA TYR A 48 27.11 26.30 23.36
C TYR A 48 27.09 27.64 22.63
N GLY A 49 25.96 28.35 22.65
CA GLY A 49 25.73 29.57 21.87
C GLY A 49 25.31 29.27 20.43
N ALA A 50 24.68 30.25 19.76
CA ALA A 50 24.00 30.03 18.48
C ALA A 50 24.96 29.56 17.37
N ARG A 51 26.17 30.15 17.31
CA ARG A 51 27.15 29.83 16.27
C ARG A 51 27.68 28.40 16.34
N LYS A 52 28.00 27.93 17.55
CA LYS A 52 28.49 26.55 17.77
C LYS A 52 27.34 25.55 17.67
N GLY A 53 26.17 25.89 18.23
CA GLY A 53 24.97 25.06 18.14
C GLY A 53 24.54 24.83 16.68
N ALA A 54 24.54 25.87 15.84
CA ALA A 54 24.25 25.75 14.42
C ALA A 54 25.25 24.85 13.67
N ALA A 55 26.55 24.97 13.99
CA ALA A 55 27.57 24.11 13.38
C ALA A 55 27.39 22.64 13.76
N ILE A 56 27.19 22.34 15.05
CA ILE A 56 26.97 20.97 15.55
C ILE A 56 25.70 20.38 14.91
N TYR A 57 24.61 21.15 14.93
CA TYR A 57 23.34 20.74 14.36
C TYR A 57 23.44 20.48 12.85
N GLY A 58 24.10 21.36 12.11
CA GLY A 58 24.31 21.19 10.67
C GLY A 58 25.12 19.94 10.32
N VAL A 59 26.22 19.67 11.05
CA VAL A 59 27.02 18.46 10.83
C VAL A 59 26.24 17.20 11.18
N ALA A 60 25.44 17.21 12.25
CA ALA A 60 24.60 16.08 12.62
C ALA A 60 23.53 15.77 11.55
N PHE A 61 22.83 16.80 11.05
CA PHE A 61 21.84 16.63 9.98
C PHE A 61 22.47 16.18 8.66
N PHE A 62 23.65 16.72 8.32
CA PHE A 62 24.41 16.25 7.17
C PHE A 62 24.78 14.76 7.31
N GLY A 63 25.32 14.35 8.46
CA GLY A 63 25.66 12.96 8.73
C GLY A 63 24.45 12.02 8.66
N PHE A 64 23.33 12.45 9.24
CA PHE A 64 22.07 11.71 9.18
C PHE A 64 21.55 11.55 7.74
N GLY A 65 21.51 12.65 6.98
CA GLY A 65 21.11 12.61 5.56
C GLY A 65 22.04 11.74 4.71
N LEU A 66 23.35 11.79 4.97
CA LEU A 66 24.33 10.93 4.31
C LEU A 66 24.08 9.45 4.62
N LEU A 67 23.80 9.10 5.88
CA LEU A 67 23.48 7.71 6.26
C LEU A 67 22.21 7.21 5.57
N ILE A 68 21.14 8.01 5.54
CA ILE A 68 19.92 7.65 4.80
C ILE A 68 20.21 7.49 3.31
N GLY A 69 20.99 8.40 2.72
CA GLY A 69 21.39 8.30 1.31
C GLY A 69 22.19 7.03 1.02
N LEU A 70 23.08 6.64 1.92
CA LEU A 70 23.82 5.37 1.82
C LEU A 70 22.88 4.16 1.91
N PHE A 71 21.94 4.13 2.84
CA PHE A 71 20.95 3.05 2.93
C PHE A 71 20.04 2.99 1.72
N TRP A 72 19.69 4.14 1.15
CA TRP A 72 18.91 4.20 -0.07
C TRP A 72 19.69 3.63 -1.27
N TRP A 73 20.96 4.01 -1.41
CA TRP A 73 21.77 3.64 -2.57
C TRP A 73 22.34 2.23 -2.50
N PHE A 74 22.83 1.82 -1.34
CA PHE A 74 23.52 0.54 -1.14
C PHE A 74 22.64 -0.53 -0.49
N GLY A 75 21.44 -0.14 -0.03
CA GLY A 75 20.64 -1.00 0.82
C GLY A 75 21.16 -1.05 2.25
N GLY A 76 20.39 -1.70 3.10
CA GLY A 76 20.75 -2.05 4.48
C GLY A 76 20.61 -3.55 4.70
N PRO A 77 20.99 -4.09 5.86
CA PRO A 77 20.68 -5.47 6.21
C PRO A 77 19.16 -5.71 6.10
N GLY A 78 18.74 -6.58 5.17
CA GLY A 78 17.33 -6.82 4.82
C GLY A 78 16.72 -5.83 3.82
N ILE A 79 17.32 -4.68 3.57
CA ILE A 79 16.71 -3.62 2.74
C ILE A 79 17.36 -3.62 1.34
N PRO A 80 16.63 -3.97 0.26
CA PRO A 80 17.20 -3.97 -1.08
C PRO A 80 17.55 -2.54 -1.56
N PRO A 81 18.61 -2.38 -2.37
CA PRO A 81 19.01 -1.09 -2.92
C PRO A 81 17.88 -0.43 -3.72
N TYR A 82 17.80 0.90 -3.65
CA TYR A 82 16.84 1.75 -4.39
C TYR A 82 15.35 1.61 -4.02
N LEU A 83 14.98 0.63 -3.19
CA LEU A 83 13.59 0.39 -2.78
C LEU A 83 13.28 0.97 -1.40
N GLY A 84 14.31 1.30 -0.61
CA GLY A 84 14.11 1.77 0.77
C GLY A 84 13.61 0.67 1.70
N ILE A 85 13.02 1.05 2.83
CA ILE A 85 12.58 0.11 3.88
C ILE A 85 11.32 -0.63 3.40
N THR A 86 11.45 -1.90 3.03
CA THR A 86 10.35 -2.75 2.54
C THR A 86 9.77 -3.71 3.59
N HIS A 87 10.33 -3.74 4.81
CA HIS A 87 9.82 -4.48 5.96
C HIS A 87 10.48 -3.96 7.25
N PHE A 88 9.92 -4.29 8.42
CA PHE A 88 10.57 -3.99 9.69
C PHE A 88 11.74 -4.96 9.95
N PRO A 89 12.76 -4.56 10.74
CA PRO A 89 13.84 -5.46 11.13
C PRO A 89 13.32 -6.75 11.78
N GLY A 90 13.67 -7.90 11.20
CA GLY A 90 13.22 -9.22 11.66
C GLY A 90 11.84 -9.65 11.15
N GLY A 91 11.17 -8.81 10.36
CA GLY A 91 9.99 -9.17 9.58
C GLY A 91 10.36 -9.90 8.29
N ASP A 92 9.40 -10.63 7.73
CA ASP A 92 9.54 -11.25 6.42
C ASP A 92 9.53 -10.18 5.31
N ASN A 93 10.17 -10.48 4.17
CA ASN A 93 10.26 -9.58 3.01
C ASN A 93 8.88 -9.26 2.39
N THR A 94 7.85 -10.01 2.78
CA THR A 94 6.46 -9.86 2.34
C THR A 94 5.63 -8.95 3.24
N GLN A 95 6.18 -8.43 4.35
CA GLN A 95 5.42 -7.71 5.37
C GLN A 95 4.73 -6.43 4.85
N PHE A 96 5.31 -5.76 3.85
CA PHE A 96 4.67 -4.65 3.13
C PHE A 96 4.40 -5.01 1.66
N ALA A 97 4.45 -6.29 1.29
CA ALA A 97 3.96 -6.70 -0.01
C ALA A 97 2.46 -6.41 -0.08
N GLU A 98 2.03 -5.89 -1.22
CA GLU A 98 0.61 -5.67 -1.48
C GLU A 98 -0.07 -7.03 -1.58
N ASP A 99 -0.94 -7.35 -0.62
CA ASP A 99 -1.80 -8.53 -0.70
C ASP A 99 -2.97 -8.21 -1.62
N TRP A 100 -2.85 -8.63 -2.88
CA TRP A 100 -3.84 -8.35 -3.92
C TRP A 100 -4.99 -9.33 -3.80
N HIS A 101 -6.07 -8.91 -3.15
CA HIS A 101 -7.33 -9.64 -3.20
C HIS A 101 -8.12 -9.23 -4.44
N PRO A 102 -8.65 -10.19 -5.23
CA PRO A 102 -9.48 -9.88 -6.40
C PRO A 102 -10.79 -9.17 -6.02
N PHE A 103 -11.26 -9.31 -4.77
CA PHE A 103 -12.45 -8.67 -4.24
C PHE A 103 -12.22 -8.20 -2.80
N GLU A 104 -13.00 -7.21 -2.35
CA GLU A 104 -12.98 -6.76 -0.95
C GLU A 104 -13.34 -7.92 -0.02
N PRO A 105 -12.54 -8.18 1.04
CA PRO A 105 -12.83 -9.22 2.02
C PRO A 105 -14.22 -9.04 2.65
N GLY A 106 -15.09 -10.04 2.53
CA GLY A 106 -16.47 -10.01 3.04
C GLY A 106 -17.51 -9.43 2.07
N SER A 107 -17.13 -9.13 0.83
CA SER A 107 -18.11 -8.83 -0.23
C SER A 107 -18.81 -10.10 -0.70
N GLU A 108 -20.09 -9.99 -1.12
CA GLU A 108 -20.84 -11.13 -1.71
C GLU A 108 -20.10 -11.75 -2.91
N ARG A 109 -19.27 -10.96 -3.61
CA ARG A 109 -18.43 -11.46 -4.71
C ARG A 109 -17.23 -12.29 -4.24
N ALA A 110 -16.67 -11.99 -3.08
CA ALA A 110 -15.57 -12.77 -2.51
C ALA A 110 -16.01 -14.19 -2.13
N ASP A 111 -17.28 -14.37 -1.72
CA ASP A 111 -17.82 -15.69 -1.37
C ASP A 111 -17.92 -16.66 -2.56
N PHE A 112 -17.93 -16.15 -3.79
CA PHE A 112 -17.88 -16.98 -5.01
C PHE A 112 -16.48 -17.55 -5.28
N PHE A 113 -15.43 -16.94 -4.71
CA PHE A 113 -14.04 -17.34 -4.88
C PHE A 113 -13.49 -17.70 -3.50
N THR A 114 -13.91 -18.85 -2.97
CA THR A 114 -13.36 -19.37 -1.72
C THR A 114 -11.85 -19.55 -1.88
N ALA A 115 -11.08 -18.90 -1.01
CA ALA A 115 -9.64 -19.11 -0.89
C ALA A 115 -9.41 -20.54 -0.39
N ASP A 116 -9.34 -21.49 -1.31
CA ASP A 116 -8.84 -22.82 -1.02
C ASP A 116 -7.31 -22.74 -1.12
N ASP A 117 -6.60 -23.10 -0.05
CA ASP A 117 -5.13 -23.03 0.09
C ASP A 117 -4.38 -24.01 -0.83
N GLY A 118 -5.04 -24.54 -1.86
CA GLY A 118 -4.42 -25.32 -2.93
C GLY A 118 -3.70 -24.41 -3.90
N GLU A 119 -2.60 -24.89 -4.50
CA GLU A 119 -1.99 -24.17 -5.63
C GLU A 119 -3.09 -23.83 -6.64
N ALA A 120 -3.28 -22.53 -6.89
CA ALA A 120 -4.31 -22.04 -7.79
C ALA A 120 -4.01 -22.55 -9.20
N GLU A 121 -4.56 -23.72 -9.54
CA GLU A 121 -4.48 -24.27 -10.88
C GLU A 121 -5.50 -23.54 -11.75
N PHE A 122 -5.05 -23.02 -12.88
CA PHE A 122 -5.95 -22.40 -13.85
C PHE A 122 -6.75 -23.50 -14.54
N VAL A 123 -7.95 -23.75 -14.03
CA VAL A 123 -8.92 -24.70 -14.59
C VAL A 123 -9.74 -24.00 -15.68
N SER A 124 -10.08 -24.71 -16.76
CA SER A 124 -10.92 -24.14 -17.82
C SER A 124 -12.34 -23.87 -17.31
N LEU A 125 -13.06 -22.92 -17.92
CA LEU A 125 -14.42 -22.58 -17.48
C LEU A 125 -15.37 -23.79 -17.61
N GLU A 126 -15.16 -24.61 -18.64
CA GLU A 126 -15.91 -25.86 -18.84
C GLU A 126 -15.62 -26.87 -17.73
N GLU A 127 -14.37 -26.99 -17.30
CA GLU A 127 -13.99 -27.91 -16.22
C GLU A 127 -14.48 -27.41 -14.85
N TYR A 128 -14.42 -26.10 -14.58
CA TYR A 128 -14.99 -25.49 -13.37
C TYR A 128 -16.51 -25.70 -13.27
N LEU A 129 -17.23 -25.59 -14.40
CA LEU A 129 -18.67 -25.81 -14.46
C LEU A 129 -19.07 -27.29 -14.59
N GLY A 130 -18.11 -28.21 -14.65
CA GLY A 130 -18.38 -29.64 -14.85
C GLY A 130 -18.96 -29.99 -16.23
N LEU A 131 -18.73 -29.13 -17.22
CA LEU A 131 -19.16 -29.26 -18.62
C LEU A 131 -18.08 -29.89 -19.51
N GLN A 132 -16.98 -30.36 -18.93
CA GLN A 132 -15.87 -30.94 -19.67
C GLN A 132 -16.33 -32.15 -20.52
N GLY A 133 -16.05 -32.11 -21.82
CA GLY A 133 -16.39 -33.18 -22.76
C GLY A 133 -17.82 -33.13 -23.32
N GLN A 134 -18.59 -32.07 -23.05
CA GLN A 134 -19.86 -31.83 -23.72
C GLN A 134 -19.68 -31.13 -25.08
N ASP A 135 -20.65 -31.31 -25.98
CA ASP A 135 -20.64 -30.64 -27.27
C ASP A 135 -20.80 -29.13 -27.10
N GLU A 136 -20.10 -28.36 -27.94
CA GLU A 136 -20.00 -26.89 -27.86
C GLU A 136 -21.37 -26.20 -27.82
N GLU A 137 -22.36 -26.72 -28.55
CA GLU A 137 -23.73 -26.21 -28.56
C GLU A 137 -24.43 -26.37 -27.19
N THR A 138 -24.10 -27.42 -26.45
CA THR A 138 -24.63 -27.67 -25.09
C THR A 138 -23.96 -26.74 -24.08
N VAL A 139 -22.64 -26.54 -24.21
CA VAL A 139 -21.88 -25.62 -23.36
C VAL A 139 -22.36 -24.17 -23.53
N GLN A 140 -22.59 -23.72 -24.76
CA GLN A 140 -23.07 -22.36 -25.05
C GLN A 140 -24.52 -22.13 -24.63
N ALA A 141 -25.34 -23.19 -24.53
CA ALA A 141 -26.70 -23.10 -24.04
C ALA A 141 -26.80 -22.98 -22.51
N ASP A 142 -25.72 -23.25 -21.77
CA ASP A 142 -25.70 -23.14 -20.32
C ASP A 142 -25.69 -21.65 -19.88
N PRO A 143 -26.70 -21.20 -19.12
CA PRO A 143 -26.78 -19.81 -18.67
C PRO A 143 -25.65 -19.41 -17.71
N ALA A 144 -25.07 -20.33 -16.94
CA ALA A 144 -23.91 -20.06 -16.09
C ALA A 144 -22.65 -19.87 -16.94
N TYR A 145 -22.47 -20.69 -17.98
CA TYR A 145 -21.39 -20.50 -18.95
C TYR A 145 -21.52 -19.16 -19.68
N ALA A 146 -22.70 -18.83 -20.19
CA ALA A 146 -22.94 -17.56 -20.90
C ALA A 146 -22.68 -16.31 -20.04
N ASN A 147 -23.05 -16.34 -18.76
CA ASN A 147 -22.82 -15.22 -17.83
C ASN A 147 -21.33 -15.04 -17.48
N LEU A 148 -20.56 -16.13 -17.42
CA LEU A 148 -19.15 -16.10 -17.04
C LEU A 148 -18.23 -15.88 -18.25
N ALA A 149 -18.45 -16.61 -19.36
CA ALA A 149 -17.71 -16.49 -20.60
C ALA A 149 -17.90 -15.11 -21.27
N GLY A 150 -19.10 -14.54 -21.16
CA GLY A 150 -19.39 -13.21 -21.69
C GLY A 150 -18.63 -12.09 -20.97
N SER A 151 -18.21 -12.29 -19.73
CA SER A 151 -17.55 -11.26 -18.93
C SER A 151 -16.05 -11.13 -19.23
N THR A 152 -15.35 -12.23 -19.48
CA THR A 152 -13.89 -12.22 -19.70
C THR A 152 -13.54 -11.84 -21.12
N GLN A 153 -14.29 -12.34 -22.12
CA GLN A 153 -14.07 -11.97 -23.51
C GLN A 153 -14.46 -10.52 -23.77
N ALA A 154 -15.62 -10.06 -23.28
CA ALA A 154 -16.01 -8.65 -23.40
C ALA A 154 -15.06 -7.73 -22.61
N ALA A 155 -14.63 -8.11 -21.40
CA ALA A 155 -13.65 -7.33 -20.65
C ALA A 155 -12.28 -7.29 -21.34
N THR A 156 -11.86 -8.38 -22.00
CA THR A 156 -10.61 -8.42 -22.76
C THR A 156 -10.72 -7.60 -24.04
N GLU A 157 -11.86 -7.63 -24.73
CA GLU A 157 -12.13 -6.79 -25.90
C GLU A 157 -12.18 -5.30 -25.52
N ASP A 158 -12.84 -4.96 -24.40
CA ASP A 158 -12.91 -3.60 -23.85
C ASP A 158 -11.54 -3.12 -23.37
N MET A 159 -10.77 -3.95 -22.67
CA MET A 159 -9.40 -3.63 -22.27
C MET A 159 -8.48 -3.49 -23.48
N ARG A 160 -8.63 -4.35 -24.50
CA ARG A 160 -7.85 -4.24 -25.75
C ARG A 160 -8.19 -2.93 -26.47
N GLY A 161 -9.47 -2.58 -26.57
CA GLY A 161 -9.91 -1.31 -27.18
C GLY A 161 -9.46 -0.07 -26.41
N ALA A 162 -9.41 -0.15 -25.08
CA ALA A 162 -9.04 0.97 -24.22
C ALA A 162 -7.51 1.18 -24.11
N PHE A 163 -6.72 0.10 -24.11
CA PHE A 163 -5.29 0.15 -23.80
C PHE A 163 -4.36 -0.19 -24.98
N LEU A 164 -4.87 -0.84 -26.02
CA LEU A 164 -4.12 -1.20 -27.23
C LEU A 164 -4.93 -0.85 -28.47
N PRO A 165 -5.13 0.46 -28.77
CA PRO A 165 -5.82 0.87 -29.99
C PRO A 165 -4.95 0.47 -31.19
N ILE A 166 -5.31 -0.67 -31.79
CA ILE A 166 -4.60 -1.22 -32.93
C ILE A 166 -4.87 -0.30 -34.13
N ASP A 167 -3.81 0.27 -34.71
CA ASP A 167 -3.97 1.12 -35.89
C ASP A 167 -4.32 0.29 -37.14
N ALA A 168 -4.53 0.97 -38.28
CA ALA A 168 -4.87 0.31 -39.55
C ALA A 168 -3.80 -0.70 -40.06
N ASN A 169 -2.66 -0.80 -39.39
CA ASN A 169 -1.54 -1.70 -39.71
C ASN A 169 -1.40 -2.85 -38.71
N GLY A 170 -2.27 -2.99 -37.72
CA GLY A 170 -2.27 -4.14 -36.81
C GLY A 170 -1.27 -4.04 -35.64
N VAL A 171 -0.83 -2.84 -35.28
CA VAL A 171 0.05 -2.57 -34.13
C VAL A 171 -0.60 -1.58 -33.17
#